data_AF-A0AAJ1VXN6-F1
#
_entry.id   AF-A0AAJ1VXN6-F1
#
_cell.length_a   1.000
_cell.length_b   1.000
_cell.length_c   1.000
_cell.angle_alpha   90.00
_cell.angle_beta   90.00
_cell.angle_gamma   90.00
#
_symmetry.space_group_name_H-M   'P 1'
#
loop_
_entity.id
_entity.type
_entity.pdbx_description
1 polymer ?
#
loop_
_entity_poly.entity_id
_entity_poly.type
_entity_poly.pdbx_seq_one_letter_code
_entity_poly.pdbx_strand_id
1 'polypeptide(L)'
;MVDVAAPVLGGFQDSIVDAFGATAGWWVGHLLVVGILALSMLALQNRHHITNHSGFGRSTLMDMAATLTLTAVQYSVFTGSFGWPDGVSLTLSIICALAFRWHLLIVE
;
A
#
# COMPACT_ATOMS: atom_id res chain seq x y z
N MET A 1 -6.80 20.00 0.75
CA MET A 1 -7.09 18.57 1.01
C MET A 1 -6.85 18.32 2.49
N VAL A 2 -7.70 17.53 3.16
CA VAL A 2 -7.48 17.21 4.59
C VAL A 2 -6.26 16.30 4.67
N ASP A 3 -5.26 16.68 5.46
CA ASP A 3 -4.02 15.93 5.61
C ASP A 3 -4.00 15.23 6.97
N VAL A 4 -4.60 14.04 7.01
CA VAL A 4 -4.62 13.18 8.19
C VAL A 4 -3.28 12.44 8.34
N ALA A 5 -2.49 12.38 7.27
CA ALA A 5 -1.19 11.73 7.26
C ALA A 5 -0.10 12.58 7.90
N ALA A 6 -0.10 13.90 7.69
CA ALA A 6 0.86 14.82 8.31
C ALA A 6 0.99 14.71 9.85
N PRO A 7 -0.08 14.65 10.65
CA PRO A 7 0.06 14.49 12.10
C PRO A 7 0.51 13.10 12.55
N VAL A 8 0.34 12.07 11.71
CA VAL A 8 0.70 10.67 12.03
C VAL A 8 2.11 10.31 11.54
N LEU A 9 2.47 10.76 10.33
CA LEU A 9 3.73 10.47 9.65
C LEU A 9 4.76 11.61 9.82
N GLY A 10 4.32 12.80 10.24
CA GLY A 10 5.20 13.95 10.46
C GLY A 10 6.04 14.27 9.22
N GLY A 11 7.34 14.52 9.42
CA GLY A 11 8.28 14.80 8.32
C GLY A 11 8.47 13.66 7.31
N PHE A 12 8.00 12.44 7.59
CA PHE A 12 7.99 11.36 6.61
C PHE A 12 6.95 11.63 5.50
N GLN A 13 5.86 12.33 5.80
CA GLN A 13 4.89 12.76 4.80
C GLN A 13 5.50 13.75 3.81
N ASP A 14 6.35 14.66 4.28
CA ASP A 14 7.07 15.61 3.41
C ASP A 14 8.02 14.87 2.47
N SER A 15 8.69 13.82 2.94
CA SER A 15 9.53 12.96 2.09
C SER A 15 8.72 12.19 1.05
N ILE A 16 7.50 11.75 1.41
CA ILE A 16 6.57 11.10 0.48
C ILE A 16 6.05 12.10 -0.56
N VAL A 17 5.72 13.32 -0.15
CA VAL A 17 5.26 14.38 -1.06
C VAL A 17 6.38 14.83 -2.00
N ASP A 18 7.62 14.90 -1.51
CA ASP A 18 8.80 15.25 -2.33
C ASP A 18 9.12 14.14 -3.35
N ALA A 19 8.97 12.87 -2.96
CA ALA A 19 9.25 11.73 -3.83
C ALA A 19 8.15 11.42 -4.87
N PHE A 20 6.88 11.64 -4.52
CA PHE A 20 5.73 11.24 -5.34
C PHE A 20 4.88 12.43 -5.84
N GLY A 21 5.19 13.66 -5.44
CA GLY A 21 4.39 14.84 -5.74
C GLY A 21 3.18 15.01 -4.81
N ALA A 22 2.65 16.23 -4.73
CA ALA A 22 1.60 16.59 -3.76
C ALA A 22 0.33 15.71 -3.86
N THR A 23 -0.10 15.36 -5.06
CA THR A 23 -1.34 14.61 -5.29
C THR A 23 -1.19 13.14 -4.93
N ALA A 24 -0.12 12.49 -5.38
CA ALA A 24 0.10 11.07 -5.12
C ALA A 24 0.72 10.81 -3.76
N GLY A 25 1.59 11.69 -3.27
CA GLY A 25 2.10 11.64 -1.90
C GLY A 25 1.00 11.78 -0.86
N TRP A 26 -0.06 12.54 -1.17
CA TRP A 26 -1.27 12.55 -0.33
C TRP A 26 -1.96 11.18 -0.30
N TRP A 27 -2.17 10.53 -1.45
CA TRP A 27 -2.77 9.19 -1.52
C TRP A 27 -1.92 8.11 -0.83
N VAL A 28 -0.61 8.11 -1.08
CA VAL A 28 0.35 7.16 -0.49
C VAL A 28 0.43 7.34 1.03
N GLY A 29 0.50 8.57 1.51
CA GLY A 29 0.49 8.88 2.94
C GLY A 29 -0.75 8.37 3.64
N HIS A 30 -1.93 8.60 3.06
CA HIS A 30 -3.19 8.16 3.63
C HIS A 30 -3.37 6.64 3.56
N LEU A 31 -2.96 5.97 2.48
CA LEU A 31 -2.95 4.51 2.40
C LEU A 31 -2.03 3.88 3.44
N LEU A 32 -0.89 4.51 3.71
CA LEU A 32 0.07 4.04 4.72
C LEU A 32 -0.50 4.18 6.14
N VAL A 33 -1.14 5.32 6.45
CA VAL A 33 -1.85 5.51 7.73
C VAL A 33 -3.01 4.52 7.89
N VAL A 34 -3.83 4.34 6.86
CA VAL A 34 -4.92 3.35 6.86
C VAL A 34 -4.35 1.93 7.02
N GLY A 35 -3.23 1.61 6.39
CA GLY A 35 -2.54 0.33 6.56
C GLY A 35 -2.07 0.10 7.99
N ILE A 36 -1.41 1.09 8.61
CA ILE A 36 -0.97 1.01 10.01
C ILE A 36 -2.17 0.86 10.95
N LEU A 37 -3.23 1.65 10.74
CA LEU A 37 -4.45 1.57 11.53
C LEU A 37 -5.12 0.21 11.37
N ALA A 38 -5.28 -0.29 10.15
CA ALA A 38 -5.87 -1.61 9.89
C ALA A 38 -5.06 -2.73 10.55
N LEU A 39 -3.73 -2.68 10.47
CA LEU A 39 -2.84 -3.65 11.12
C LEU A 39 -2.92 -3.56 12.65
N SER A 40 -2.98 -2.35 13.19
CA SER A 40 -3.13 -2.12 14.63
C SER A 40 -4.51 -2.57 15.13
N MET A 41 -5.57 -2.32 14.37
CA MET A 41 -6.94 -2.73 14.70
C MET A 41 -7.10 -4.24 14.58
N LEU A 42 -6.47 -4.86 13.58
CA LEU A 42 -6.41 -6.32 13.43
C LEU A 42 -5.69 -6.94 14.64
N ALA A 43 -4.53 -6.40 15.02
CA ALA A 43 -3.77 -6.84 16.19
C ALA A 43 -4.55 -6.68 17.51
N LEU A 44 -5.32 -5.60 17.66
CA LEU A 44 -6.09 -5.31 18.88
C LEU A 44 -7.42 -6.06 18.97
N GLN A 45 -8.21 -6.10 17.89
CA GLN A 45 -9.52 -6.78 17.88
C GLN A 45 -9.42 -8.29 18.06
N ASN A 46 -8.28 -8.88 17.71
CA ASN A 46 -8.09 -10.32 17.74
C ASN A 46 -6.90 -10.78 18.60
N ARG A 47 -6.53 -10.03 19.65
CA ARG A 47 -5.34 -10.34 20.48
C ARG A 47 -5.24 -11.77 21.02
N HIS A 48 -6.38 -12.47 21.18
CA HIS A 48 -6.44 -13.86 21.68
C HIS A 48 -6.91 -14.87 20.60
N HIS A 49 -7.47 -14.41 19.48
CA HIS A 49 -8.08 -15.22 18.42
C HIS A 49 -7.24 -15.22 17.12
N ILE A 50 -6.41 -14.20 16.85
CA ILE A 50 -5.35 -14.21 15.82
C ILE A 50 -4.28 -15.23 16.16
N THR A 51 -3.94 -15.37 17.44
CA THR A 51 -2.99 -16.40 17.90
C THR A 51 -3.51 -17.83 17.68
N ASN A 52 -4.84 -18.05 17.63
CA ASN A 52 -5.39 -19.41 17.61
C ASN A 52 -6.21 -19.78 16.34
N HIS A 53 -6.87 -18.87 15.62
CA HIS A 53 -7.85 -19.25 14.55
C HIS A 53 -8.06 -18.23 13.39
N SER A 54 -7.24 -17.19 13.21
CA SER A 54 -7.57 -16.10 12.26
C SER A 54 -7.52 -16.46 10.77
N GLY A 55 -6.86 -17.54 10.35
CA GLY A 55 -6.70 -17.88 8.93
C GLY A 55 -5.84 -16.89 8.11
N PHE A 56 -5.62 -15.66 8.58
CA PHE A 56 -4.60 -14.73 8.09
C PHE A 56 -3.24 -15.14 8.67
N GLY A 57 -2.63 -16.12 8.00
CA GLY A 57 -1.28 -16.53 8.31
C GLY A 57 -0.26 -15.43 7.99
N ARG A 58 0.96 -15.62 8.47
CA ARG A 58 2.13 -14.81 8.07
C ARG A 58 2.28 -14.73 6.54
N SER A 59 1.90 -15.79 5.83
CA SER A 59 1.86 -15.84 4.36
C SER A 59 0.90 -14.82 3.76
N THR A 60 -0.32 -14.72 4.29
CA THR A 60 -1.33 -13.76 3.80
C THR A 60 -0.90 -12.32 4.02
N LEU A 61 -0.28 -12.03 5.18
CA LEU A 61 0.26 -10.70 5.46
C LEU A 61 1.45 -10.36 4.57
N MET A 62 2.37 -11.31 4.35
CA MET A 62 3.48 -11.13 3.41
C MET A 62 2.98 -10.92 1.98
N ASP A 63 1.97 -11.67 1.54
CA ASP A 63 1.38 -11.55 0.21
C ASP A 63 0.73 -10.17 -0.01
N MET A 64 -0.03 -9.67 0.98
CA MET A 64 -0.58 -8.32 0.95
C MET A 64 0.50 -7.24 0.93
N ALA A 65 1.53 -7.37 1.76
CA ALA A 65 2.65 -6.42 1.81
C ALA A 65 3.45 -6.42 0.50
N ALA A 66 3.69 -7.60 -0.09
CA ALA A 66 4.36 -7.75 -1.36
C ALA A 66 3.55 -7.12 -2.50
N THR A 67 2.22 -7.33 -2.53
CA THR A 67 1.32 -6.75 -3.52
C THR A 67 1.29 -5.22 -3.43
N LEU A 68 1.25 -4.67 -2.22
CA LEU A 68 1.33 -3.22 -1.98
C LEU A 68 2.67 -2.63 -2.43
N THR A 69 3.78 -3.31 -2.07
CA THR A 69 5.12 -2.90 -2.47
C THR A 69 5.28 -2.91 -3.99
N LEU A 70 4.78 -3.97 -4.63
CA LEU A 70 4.81 -4.11 -6.09
C LEU A 70 4.00 -3.01 -6.78
N THR A 71 2.82 -2.68 -6.24
CA THR A 71 2.00 -1.56 -6.73
C THR A 71 2.78 -0.24 -6.66
N ALA A 72 3.44 0.03 -5.53
CA ALA A 72 4.21 1.27 -5.35
C ALA A 72 5.40 1.37 -6.33
N VAL A 73 6.10 0.26 -6.57
CA VAL A 73 7.20 0.19 -7.55
C VAL A 73 6.69 0.39 -8.98
N GLN A 74 5.58 -0.24 -9.35
CA GLN A 74 5.02 -0.06 -10.69
C GLN A 74 4.54 1.37 -10.90
N TYR A 75 3.89 1.97 -9.90
CA TYR A 75 3.47 3.36 -9.94
C TYR A 75 4.65 4.31 -10.17
N SER A 76 5.75 4.16 -9.41
CA SER A 76 6.93 5.01 -9.56
C SER A 76 7.61 4.86 -10.92
N VAL A 77 7.59 3.66 -11.51
CA VAL A 77 8.09 3.43 -12.87
C VAL A 77 7.18 4.10 -13.91
N PHE A 78 5.86 3.98 -13.78
CA PHE A 78 4.90 4.59 -14.70
C PHE A 78 4.93 6.12 -14.69
N THR A 79 5.09 6.74 -13.53
CA THR A 79 5.21 8.20 -13.44
C THR A 79 6.62 8.68 -13.71
N GLY A 80 7.63 8.06 -13.11
CA GLY A 80 9.02 8.51 -13.17
C GLY A 80 9.73 8.20 -14.49
N SER A 81 9.55 7.00 -15.04
CA SER A 81 10.23 6.59 -16.28
C SER A 81 9.40 6.88 -17.52
N PHE A 82 8.09 6.65 -17.46
CA PHE A 82 7.20 6.81 -18.62
C PHE A 82 6.49 8.16 -18.68
N GLY A 83 6.52 8.96 -17.61
CA GLY A 83 5.89 10.28 -17.57
C GLY A 83 4.37 10.24 -17.70
N TRP A 84 3.74 9.13 -17.33
CA TRP A 84 2.29 8.96 -17.48
C TRP A 84 1.49 9.71 -16.40
N PRO A 85 0.26 10.15 -16.72
CA PRO A 85 -0.58 10.86 -15.75
C PRO A 85 -0.84 10.04 -14.48
N ASP A 86 -0.73 10.68 -13.31
CA ASP A 86 -0.78 10.03 -11.99
C ASP A 86 -1.96 9.08 -11.80
N GLY A 87 -3.18 9.53 -12.15
CA GLY A 87 -4.39 8.73 -11.99
C GLY A 87 -4.39 7.45 -12.85
N VAL A 88 -3.82 7.54 -14.06
CA VAL A 88 -3.70 6.39 -14.97
C VAL A 88 -2.63 5.44 -14.45
N SER A 89 -1.47 5.98 -14.08
CA SER A 89 -0.36 5.21 -13.51
C SER A 89 -0.76 4.44 -12.25
N LEU A 90 -1.51 5.08 -11.34
CA LEU A 90 -2.00 4.43 -10.11
C LEU A 90 -2.95 3.28 -10.44
N THR A 91 -3.95 3.54 -11.28
CA THR A 91 -4.95 2.53 -11.66
C THR A 91 -4.29 1.33 -12.35
N LEU A 92 -3.37 1.60 -13.29
CA LEU A 92 -2.65 0.55 -13.99
C LEU A 92 -1.76 -0.26 -13.04
N SER A 93 -1.06 0.40 -12.11
CA SER A 93 -0.19 -0.27 -11.14
C SER A 93 -0.97 -1.23 -10.22
N ILE A 94 -2.18 -0.86 -9.81
CA ILE A 94 -3.05 -1.73 -8.99
C ILE A 94 -3.51 -2.94 -9.81
N ILE A 95 -3.99 -2.72 -11.03
CA ILE A 95 -4.47 -3.80 -11.91
C ILE A 95 -3.33 -4.76 -12.23
N CYS A 96 -2.15 -4.25 -12.60
CA CYS A 96 -0.98 -5.07 -12.90
C CYS A 96 -0.49 -5.83 -11.65
N ALA A 97 -0.39 -5.20 -10.48
CA ALA A 97 0.00 -5.89 -9.25
C ALA A 97 -0.98 -7.01 -8.87
N LEU A 98 -2.29 -6.80 -9.01
CA LEU A 98 -3.30 -7.84 -8.76
C LEU A 98 -3.25 -8.96 -9.79
N ALA A 99 -3.03 -8.64 -11.07
CA ALA A 99 -2.86 -9.63 -12.12
C ALA A 99 -1.60 -10.50 -11.91
N PHE A 100 -0.49 -9.88 -11.48
CA PHE A 100 0.73 -10.59 -11.09
C PHE A 100 0.50 -11.52 -9.91
N ARG A 101 -0.17 -11.04 -8.86
CA ARG A 101 -0.56 -11.84 -7.71
C ARG A 101 -1.41 -13.04 -8.13
N TRP A 102 -2.40 -12.81 -8.98
CA TRP A 102 -3.26 -13.89 -9.49
C TRP A 102 -2.45 -14.94 -10.27
N HIS A 103 -1.50 -14.53 -11.10
CA HIS A 103 -0.60 -15.44 -11.80
C HIS A 103 0.29 -16.26 -10.86
N LEU A 104 0.84 -15.65 -9.81
CA LEU A 104 1.66 -16.35 -8.83
C LEU A 104 0.86 -17.41 -8.07
N LEU A 105 -0.39 -17.10 -7.68
CA LEU A 105 -1.28 -18.03 -6.98
C LEU A 105 -1.75 -19.21 -7.85
N ILE A 106 -1.75 -19.09 -9.18
CA ILE A 106 -2.10 -20.19 -10.09
C ILE A 106 -0.93 -21.18 -10.25
N VAL A 107 0.31 -20.72 -10.04
CA VAL A 107 1.52 -21.52 -10.24
C VAL A 107 1.94 -22.28 -8.98
N GLU A 108 1.36 -21.95 -7.83
CA GLU A 108 1.54 -22.62 -6.53
C GLU A 108 0.62 -23.85 -6.38
#